data_AF-A0A949Q919-F1
#
_entry.id   AF-A0A949Q919-F1
#
_cell.length_a   1.000
_cell.length_b   1.000
_cell.length_c   1.000
_cell.angle_alpha   90.00
_cell.angle_beta   90.00
_cell.angle_gamma   90.00
#
_symmetry.space_group_name_H-M   'P 1'
#
loop_
_entity.id
_entity.type
_entity.pdbx_description
1 polymer ?
#
loop_
_entity_poly.entity_id
_entity_poly.type
_entity_poly.pdbx_seq_one_letter_code
_entity_poly.pdbx_strand_id
1 'polypeptide(L)'
;AVKAVNTEQRLALVGQRIKRSVSAIQGDIAAFRQVQTLRLQRQLASLGDGGDANRLDPYALNELQQRILRESLRQASSLQDRLKLDYKR
;
A
#
# COMPACT_ATOMS: atom_id res chain seq x y z
N ALA A 1 -7.43 20.58 8.06
CA ALA A 1 -6.22 19.85 7.61
C ALA A 1 -6.05 18.54 8.39
N VAL A 2 -5.43 17.48 7.83
CA VAL A 2 -5.03 16.28 8.60
C VAL A 2 -3.65 16.55 9.21
N LYS A 3 -3.51 16.46 10.54
CA LYS A 3 -2.23 16.71 11.25
C LYS A 3 -1.32 15.48 11.37
N ALA A 4 -1.81 14.29 11.02
CA ALA A 4 -1.04 13.06 11.10
C ALA A 4 0.13 13.05 10.09
N VAL A 5 1.27 12.51 10.52
CA VAL A 5 2.51 12.45 9.73
C VAL A 5 2.78 11.08 9.11
N ASN A 6 2.27 10.00 9.70
CA ASN A 6 2.42 8.66 9.13
C ASN A 6 1.29 8.32 8.13
N THR A 7 1.62 7.48 7.15
CA THR A 7 0.73 7.15 6.03
C THR A 7 -0.55 6.46 6.49
N GLU A 8 -0.48 5.53 7.45
CA GLU A 8 -1.65 4.78 7.93
C GLU A 8 -2.69 5.68 8.60
N GLN A 9 -2.26 6.54 9.51
CA GLN A 9 -3.15 7.51 10.16
C GLN A 9 -3.74 8.48 9.15
N ARG A 10 -2.96 8.89 8.14
CA ARG A 10 -3.47 9.72 7.05
C ARG A 10 -4.52 8.98 6.23
N LEU A 11 -4.33 7.71 5.88
CA LEU A 11 -5.33 6.89 5.19
C LEU A 11 -6.61 6.78 6.01
N ALA A 12 -6.50 6.54 7.33
CA ALA A 12 -7.65 6.48 8.23
C ALA A 12 -8.43 7.81 8.26
N LEU A 13 -7.73 8.92 8.54
CA LEU A 13 -8.36 10.23 8.72
C LEU A 13 -8.87 10.83 7.41
N VAL A 14 -8.16 10.65 6.30
CA VAL A 14 -8.61 11.11 4.99
C VAL A 14 -9.77 10.26 4.49
N GLY A 15 -9.70 8.93 4.64
CA GLY A 15 -10.76 8.00 4.24
C GLY A 15 -12.12 8.36 4.85
N GLN A 16 -12.12 8.72 6.14
CA GLN A 16 -13.32 9.23 6.82
C GLN A 16 -13.85 10.53 6.19
N ARG A 17 -12.96 11.48 5.86
CA ARG A 17 -13.35 12.76 5.25
C ARG A 17 -13.94 12.62 3.85
N ILE A 18 -13.44 11.68 3.05
CA ILE A 18 -14.00 11.37 1.72
C ILE A 18 -15.14 10.35 1.78
N LYS A 19 -15.70 10.11 2.97
CA LYS A 19 -16.86 9.22 3.21
C LYS A 19 -16.66 7.79 2.67
N ARG A 20 -15.43 7.26 2.69
CA ARG A 20 -15.19 5.82 2.42
C ARG A 20 -15.75 5.00 3.57
N SER A 21 -16.21 3.78 3.27
CA SER A 21 -16.66 2.84 4.28
C SER A 21 -15.50 2.42 5.19
N VAL A 22 -15.81 2.08 6.44
CA VAL A 22 -14.79 1.60 7.41
C VAL A 22 -14.02 0.41 6.87
N SER A 23 -14.71 -0.55 6.23
CA SER A 23 -14.10 -1.72 5.61
C SER A 23 -13.14 -1.34 4.48
N ALA A 24 -13.50 -0.37 3.63
CA ALA A 24 -12.61 0.10 2.56
C ALA A 24 -11.35 0.77 3.13
N ILE A 25 -11.49 1.58 4.18
CA ILE A 25 -10.35 2.22 4.86
C ILE A 25 -9.41 1.17 5.45
N GLN A 26 -9.96 0.15 6.09
CA GLN A 26 -9.17 -0.96 6.64
C GLN A 26 -8.46 -1.75 5.53
N GLY A 27 -9.14 -1.97 4.39
CA GLY A 27 -8.54 -2.57 3.20
C GLY A 27 -7.37 -1.76 2.64
N ASP A 28 -7.54 -0.43 2.53
CA ASP A 28 -6.49 0.48 2.06
C ASP A 28 -5.25 0.44 2.99
N ILE A 29 -5.46 0.43 4.32
CA ILE A 29 -4.39 0.33 5.32
C ILE A 29 -3.71 -1.05 5.25
N ALA A 30 -4.46 -2.13 5.13
CA ALA A 30 -3.92 -3.48 5.03
C ALA A 30 -3.07 -3.65 3.76
N ALA A 31 -3.56 -3.17 2.61
CA ALA A 31 -2.82 -3.17 1.36
C ALA A 31 -1.50 -2.39 1.48
N PHE A 32 -1.54 -1.19 2.08
CA PHE A 32 -0.33 -0.39 2.32
C PHE A 32 0.69 -1.14 3.19
N ARG A 33 0.24 -1.71 4.34
CA ARG A 33 1.11 -2.49 5.23
C ARG A 33 1.79 -3.63 4.51
N GLN A 34 1.07 -4.30 3.61
CA GLN A 34 1.60 -5.48 2.95
C GLN A 34 2.65 -5.16 1.90
N VAL A 35 2.44 -4.09 1.12
CA VAL A 35 3.49 -3.55 0.23
C VAL A 35 4.70 -3.08 1.05
N GLN A 36 4.47 -2.42 2.19
CA GLN A 36 5.53 -1.92 3.05
C GLN A 36 6.37 -3.06 3.65
N THR A 37 5.74 -4.15 4.09
CA THR A 37 6.43 -5.34 4.60
C THR A 37 7.35 -5.95 3.54
N LEU A 38 6.85 -6.15 2.30
CA LEU A 38 7.66 -6.69 1.21
C LEU A 38 8.84 -5.78 0.87
N ARG A 39 8.63 -4.46 0.87
CA ARG A 39 9.71 -3.48 0.63
C ARG A 39 10.79 -3.53 1.70
N LEU A 40 10.41 -3.62 2.98
CA LEU A 40 11.38 -3.71 4.08
C LEU A 40 12.17 -5.02 4.04
N GLN A 41 11.50 -6.14 3.72
CA GLN A 41 12.17 -7.43 3.53
C GLN A 41 13.19 -7.36 2.38
N ARG A 42 12.82 -6.76 1.24
CA ARG A 42 13.74 -6.57 0.12
C ARG A 42 14.92 -5.67 0.48
N GLN A 43 14.66 -4.56 1.19
CA GLN A 43 15.69 -3.64 1.65
C GLN A 43 16.67 -4.31 2.61
N LEU A 44 16.19 -5.18 3.50
CA LEU A 44 17.05 -5.97 4.37
C LEU A 44 17.92 -6.96 3.56
N ALA A 45 17.33 -7.67 2.59
CA ALA A 45 18.07 -8.58 1.72
C ALA A 45 19.13 -7.86 0.88
N SER A 46 18.86 -6.63 0.43
CA SER A 46 19.83 -5.83 -0.34
C SER A 46 21.10 -5.47 0.41
N LEU A 47 21.06 -5.49 1.75
CA LEU A 47 22.28 -5.30 2.55
C LEU A 47 23.26 -6.48 2.41
N GLY A 48 22.76 -7.68 2.09
CA GLY A 48 23.57 -8.87 1.89
C GLY A 48 23.96 -9.11 0.44
N ASP A 49 23.04 -8.90 -0.51
CA ASP A 49 23.26 -9.19 -1.94
C ASP A 49 23.73 -7.98 -2.77
N GLY A 50 23.72 -6.77 -2.20
CA GLY A 50 24.10 -5.53 -2.90
C GLY A 50 23.15 -5.10 -4.02
N GLY A 51 22.01 -5.77 -4.19
CA GLY A 51 21.02 -5.47 -5.21
C GLY A 51 20.12 -4.28 -4.85
N ASP A 52 19.20 -3.93 -5.75
CA ASP A 52 18.32 -2.78 -5.56
C ASP A 52 17.26 -3.01 -4.47
N ALA A 53 17.30 -2.19 -3.42
CA ALA A 53 16.39 -2.21 -2.27
C ALA A 53 14.90 -1.99 -2.62
N ASN A 54 14.60 -1.38 -3.76
CA ASN A 54 13.23 -1.11 -4.22
C ASN A 54 12.79 -1.99 -5.39
N ARG A 55 13.62 -2.94 -5.82
CA ARG A 55 13.28 -3.89 -6.88
C ARG A 55 13.03 -5.28 -6.30
N LEU A 56 11.83 -5.78 -6.54
CA LEU A 56 11.38 -7.11 -6.15
C LEU A 56 10.95 -7.88 -7.40
N ASP A 57 11.38 -9.13 -7.54
CA ASP A 57 10.79 -10.06 -8.50
C ASP A 57 9.51 -10.68 -7.89
N PRO A 58 8.31 -10.40 -8.44
CA PRO A 58 7.07 -10.98 -7.92
C PRO A 58 7.04 -12.51 -8.00
N TYR A 59 7.76 -13.12 -8.95
CA TYR A 59 7.75 -14.57 -9.14
C TYR A 59 8.65 -15.31 -8.13
N ALA A 60 9.52 -14.59 -7.42
CA ALA A 60 10.30 -15.13 -6.30
C ALA A 60 9.47 -15.28 -5.01
N LEU A 61 8.27 -14.68 -4.95
CA LEU A 61 7.35 -14.84 -3.81
C LEU A 61 6.60 -16.17 -3.90
N ASN A 62 6.18 -16.71 -2.75
CA ASN A 62 5.26 -17.85 -2.76
C ASN A 62 3.88 -17.47 -3.31
N GLU A 63 3.09 -18.45 -3.74
CA GLU A 63 1.80 -18.21 -4.40
C GLU A 63 0.83 -17.37 -3.57
N LEU A 64 0.78 -17.58 -2.25
CA LEU A 64 -0.08 -16.81 -1.36
C LEU A 64 0.35 -15.34 -1.33
N GLN A 65 1.64 -15.09 -1.16
CA GLN A 65 2.21 -13.74 -1.18
C GLN A 65 1.97 -13.04 -2.52
N GLN A 66 2.09 -13.75 -3.64
CA GLN A 66 1.77 -13.21 -4.96
C GLN A 66 0.31 -12.75 -5.06
N ARG A 67 -0.63 -13.59 -4.59
CA ARG A 67 -2.07 -13.26 -4.59
C ARG A 67 -2.36 -12.05 -3.70
N ILE A 68 -1.77 -12.03 -2.51
CA ILE A 68 -1.91 -10.91 -1.56
C ILE A 68 -1.32 -9.61 -2.14
N LEU A 69 -0.15 -9.67 -2.77
CA LEU A 69 0.47 -8.50 -3.42
C LEU A 69 -0.41 -7.98 -4.55
N ARG A 70 -0.91 -8.85 -5.43
CA ARG A 70 -1.82 -8.48 -6.52
C ARG A 70 -3.07 -7.78 -5.98
N GLU A 71 -3.69 -8.33 -4.94
CA GLU A 71 -4.88 -7.74 -4.34
C GLU A 71 -4.57 -6.41 -3.64
N SER A 72 -3.41 -6.29 -2.99
CA SER A 72 -2.96 -5.04 -2.38
C SER A 72 -2.78 -3.93 -3.42
N LEU A 73 -2.17 -4.26 -4.57
CA LEU A 73 -2.02 -3.33 -5.69
C LEU A 73 -3.37 -2.96 -6.31
N ARG A 74 -4.31 -3.90 -6.39
CA ARG A 74 -5.69 -3.63 -6.85
C ARG A 74 -6.42 -2.64 -5.92
N GLN A 75 -6.30 -2.83 -4.61
CA GLN A 75 -6.85 -1.88 -3.63
C GLN A 75 -6.20 -0.49 -3.77
N ALA A 76 -4.88 -0.44 -3.92
CA ALA A 76 -4.16 0.82 -4.13
C ALA A 76 -4.63 1.55 -5.41
N SER A 77 -4.81 0.84 -6.53
CA SER A 77 -5.35 1.41 -7.77
C SER A 77 -6.76 1.98 -7.57
N SER A 78 -7.64 1.23 -6.90
CA SER A 78 -9.00 1.68 -6.58
C SER A 78 -9.00 2.97 -5.75
N LEU A 79 -8.13 3.06 -4.74
CA LEU A 79 -7.95 4.29 -3.96
C LEU A 79 -7.44 5.45 -4.84
N GLN A 80 -6.43 5.21 -5.68
CA GLN A 80 -5.89 6.23 -6.57
C GLN A 80 -6.94 6.77 -7.55
N ASP A 81 -7.74 5.90 -8.16
CA ASP A 81 -8.77 6.30 -9.10
C ASP A 81 -9.89 7.09 -8.41
N ARG A 82 -10.24 6.70 -7.17
CA ARG A 82 -11.17 7.49 -6.36
C ARG A 82 -10.62 8.89 -6.08
N LEU A 83 -9.35 8.99 -5.66
CA LEU A 83 -8.70 10.27 -5.41
C LEU A 83 -8.63 11.12 -6.70
N LYS A 84 -8.37 10.52 -7.86
CA LYS A 84 -8.42 11.26 -9.13
C LYS A 84 -9.80 11.87 -9.34
N LEU A 85 -10.90 11.14 -9.12
CA LEU A 85 -12.25 11.66 -9.26
C LEU A 85 -12.54 12.82 -8.28
N ASP A 86 -12.13 12.66 -7.03
CA ASP A 86 -12.37 13.64 -5.97
C ASP A 86 -11.47 14.89 -6.10
N TYR A 87 -10.35 14.80 -6.83
CA TYR A 87 -9.33 15.86 -6.98
C TYR A 87 -9.07 16.29 -8.44
N LYS A 88 -9.96 15.99 -9.40
CA LYS A 88 -9.91 16.60 -10.74
C LYS A 88 -10.03 18.12 -10.58
N ARG A 89 -8.89 18.81 -10.67
CA ARG A 89 -8.79 20.21 -11.08
C ARG A 89 -8.56 20.26 -12.58
#